data_AF-A0A8C4PGZ6-F1
#
_entry.id   AF-A0A8C4PGZ6-F1
#
_cell.length_a   1.000
_cell.length_b   1.000
_cell.length_c   1.000
_cell.angle_alpha   90.00
_cell.angle_beta   90.00
_cell.angle_gamma   90.00
#
_symmetry.space_group_name_H-M   'P 1'
#
loop_
_entity.id
_entity.type
_entity.pdbx_description
1 polymer ?
#
loop_
_entity_poly.entity_id
_entity_poly.type
_entity_poly.pdbx_seq_one_letter_code
_entity_poly.pdbx_strand_id
1 'polypeptide(L)'
;VPVGLGGWLIEWVLPPIPEVTGFLVIKFFLLLNLIFSLCSLVVPCLGKIVWLNLRAWPDPVFEGDTLTLQCQGRRIAAVSRVTFYKDGKSLQFSKDSQTLSVGPATVKNSGRYWCSGQVTYGPFTDMQISRITMVQVQGESPVW
;
A
#
# COMPACT_ATOMS: atom_id res chain seq x y z
N VAL A 1 84.33 -1.27 -22.35
CA VAL A 1 83.70 -0.05 -22.92
C VAL A 1 82.91 -0.50 -24.14
N PRO A 2 81.65 -0.07 -24.42
CA PRO A 2 80.88 1.05 -23.86
C PRO A 2 79.64 0.60 -23.05
N VAL A 3 79.17 1.28 -21.98
CA VAL A 3 78.44 2.58 -21.80
C VAL A 3 76.92 2.49 -22.07
N GLY A 4 76.11 2.88 -21.07
CA GLY A 4 74.69 3.25 -21.19
C GLY A 4 73.87 2.79 -19.96
N LEU A 5 73.93 3.43 -18.79
CA LEU A 5 73.21 4.66 -18.36
C LEU A 5 71.70 4.68 -18.62
N GLY A 6 70.94 4.79 -17.53
CA GLY A 6 69.52 5.16 -17.48
C GLY A 6 68.59 3.96 -17.44
N GLY A 7 67.67 3.78 -16.50
CA GLY A 7 67.12 4.68 -15.51
C GLY A 7 65.68 4.20 -15.24
N TRP A 8 65.37 3.99 -13.96
CA TRP A 8 64.03 3.98 -13.35
C TRP A 8 62.99 2.99 -13.91
N LEU A 9 62.60 2.02 -13.06
CA LEU A 9 61.18 1.78 -12.71
C LEU A 9 61.10 0.81 -11.51
N ILE A 10 61.08 1.41 -10.32
CA ILE A 10 60.25 1.09 -9.14
C ILE A 10 60.04 -0.39 -8.81
N GLU A 11 60.79 -0.90 -7.82
CA GLU A 11 60.32 -2.02 -6.99
C GLU A 11 60.73 -1.85 -5.51
N TRP A 12 59.69 -1.61 -4.69
CA TRP A 12 59.48 -2.03 -3.30
C TRP A 12 60.54 -1.74 -2.23
N VAL A 13 60.55 -0.54 -1.63
CA VAL A 13 60.81 -0.43 -0.17
C VAL A 13 60.15 0.85 0.39
N LEU A 14 58.87 0.80 0.74
CA LEU A 14 58.36 1.56 1.89
C LEU A 14 57.51 0.63 2.76
N PRO A 15 57.80 0.54 4.08
CA PRO A 15 57.12 -0.34 5.01
C PRO A 15 55.94 0.44 5.66
N PRO A 16 55.27 -0.04 6.71
CA PRO A 16 53.82 -0.26 6.72
C PRO A 16 53.09 0.74 7.64
N ILE A 17 51.76 0.50 7.81
CA ILE A 17 50.88 0.96 8.91
C ILE A 17 50.12 2.29 8.61
N PRO A 18 48.83 2.47 8.99
CA PRO A 18 48.00 1.60 9.83
C PRO A 18 46.63 1.22 9.23
N GLU A 19 46.23 -0.03 9.50
CA GLU A 19 45.03 -0.51 10.25
C GLU A 19 43.86 0.45 10.60
N VAL A 20 43.97 1.77 10.48
CA VAL A 20 42.92 2.75 10.80
C VAL A 20 41.83 2.79 9.73
N THR A 21 42.14 2.49 8.46
CA THR A 21 41.12 2.43 7.40
C THR A 21 40.17 1.27 7.63
N GLY A 22 40.70 0.08 7.96
CA GLY A 22 39.90 -1.09 8.32
C GLY A 22 39.08 -0.87 9.59
N PHE A 23 39.68 -0.31 10.64
CA PHE A 23 38.98 -0.06 11.91
C PHE A 23 37.87 1.00 11.79
N LEU A 24 38.10 2.07 11.01
CA LEU A 24 37.08 3.09 10.71
C LEU A 24 35.98 2.54 9.79
N VAL A 25 36.32 1.69 8.81
CA VAL A 25 35.35 1.02 7.94
C VAL A 25 34.50 0.04 8.73
N ILE A 26 35.09 -0.81 9.57
CA ILE A 26 34.36 -1.74 10.44
C ILE A 26 33.44 -0.97 11.40
N LYS A 27 33.93 0.11 12.03
CA LYS A 27 33.08 0.98 12.85
C LYS A 27 31.96 1.64 12.05
N PHE A 28 32.21 2.07 10.82
CA PHE A 28 31.18 2.66 9.94
C PHE A 28 30.13 1.62 9.53
N PHE A 29 30.53 0.40 9.19
CA PHE A 29 29.61 -0.72 8.92
C PHE A 29 28.82 -1.12 10.16
N LEU A 30 29.45 -1.20 11.33
CA LEU A 30 28.77 -1.50 12.60
C LEU A 30 27.80 -0.37 12.99
N LEU A 31 28.17 0.89 12.78
CA LEU A 31 27.30 2.06 12.98
C LEU A 31 26.14 2.06 11.99
N LEU A 32 26.38 1.77 10.71
CA LEU A 32 25.34 1.66 9.69
C LEU A 32 24.39 0.51 9.99
N ASN A 33 24.88 -0.62 10.49
CA ASN A 33 24.06 -1.75 10.94
C ASN A 33 23.32 -1.45 12.25
N LEU A 34 23.92 -0.72 13.20
CA LEU A 34 23.24 -0.24 14.40
C LEU A 34 22.12 0.73 14.02
N ILE A 35 22.40 1.68 13.12
CA ILE A 35 21.43 2.63 12.58
C ILE A 35 20.36 1.89 11.78
N PHE A 36 20.69 0.88 10.98
CA PHE A 36 19.72 0.07 10.23
C PHE A 36 18.88 -0.84 11.15
N SER A 37 19.45 -1.31 12.27
CA SER A 37 18.75 -2.07 13.31
C SER A 37 17.82 -1.19 14.15
N LEU A 38 18.26 0.03 14.50
CA LEU A 38 17.44 1.08 15.12
C LEU A 38 16.37 1.56 14.14
N CYS A 39 16.71 1.72 12.86
CA CYS A 39 15.76 2.05 11.82
C CYS A 39 14.78 0.88 11.63
N SER A 40 15.18 -0.39 11.68
CA SER A 40 14.27 -1.55 11.63
C SER A 40 13.32 -1.63 12.84
N LEU A 41 13.68 -1.03 13.97
CA LEU A 41 12.81 -0.88 15.16
C LEU A 41 11.87 0.34 15.05
N VAL A 42 12.24 1.35 14.26
CA VAL A 42 11.46 2.57 13.95
C VAL A 42 10.79 2.51 12.58
N VAL A 43 11.05 1.45 11.82
CA VAL A 43 10.42 1.05 10.57
C VAL A 43 9.36 0.07 11.02
N PRO A 44 8.14 0.55 11.28
CA PRO A 44 7.03 -0.26 10.88
C PRO A 44 7.24 -0.56 9.39
N CYS A 45 7.72 -1.77 9.10
CA CYS A 45 7.24 -2.52 7.94
C CYS A 45 5.71 -2.77 8.05
N LEU A 46 5.00 -2.14 9.00
CA LEU A 46 3.55 -1.97 9.08
C LEU A 46 3.03 -0.97 8.01
N GLY A 47 3.60 -1.01 6.80
CA GLY A 47 3.03 -0.34 5.63
C GLY A 47 1.72 -1.02 5.24
N LYS A 48 0.62 -0.63 5.91
CA LYS A 48 -0.78 -0.97 5.64
C LYS A 48 -1.10 -2.47 5.47
N ILE A 49 -1.13 -3.22 6.58
CA ILE A 49 -1.73 -4.58 6.61
C ILE A 49 -3.26 -4.53 6.46
N VAL A 50 -3.85 -3.34 6.58
CA VAL A 50 -5.30 -3.14 6.56
C VAL A 50 -5.69 -2.25 5.39
N TRP A 51 -6.58 -2.76 4.53
CA TRP A 51 -7.18 -2.03 3.42
C TRP A 51 -8.70 -2.24 3.39
N LEU A 52 -9.40 -1.29 2.75
CA LEU A 52 -10.83 -1.38 2.49
C LEU A 52 -11.09 -2.17 1.21
N ASN A 53 -12.15 -2.96 1.23
CA ASN A 53 -12.65 -3.71 0.10
C ASN A 53 -14.12 -3.34 -0.14
N LEU A 54 -14.42 -2.86 -1.35
CA LEU A 54 -15.77 -2.57 -1.78
C LEU A 54 -16.33 -3.76 -2.57
N ARG A 55 -17.48 -4.27 -2.12
CA ARG A 55 -18.26 -5.30 -2.81
C ARG A 55 -19.62 -4.74 -3.22
N ALA A 56 -20.12 -5.15 -4.37
CA ALA A 56 -21.48 -4.92 -4.80
C ALA A 56 -22.23 -6.25 -4.74
N TRP A 57 -23.50 -6.20 -4.35
CA TRP A 57 -24.40 -7.34 -4.32
C TRP A 57 -25.74 -6.94 -4.92
N PRO A 58 -26.38 -7.80 -5.72
CA PRO A 58 -25.87 -9.08 -6.25
C PRO A 58 -24.68 -8.90 -7.24
N ASP A 59 -23.99 -9.98 -7.59
CA ASP A 59 -22.91 -10.00 -8.61
C ASP A 59 -23.02 -11.30 -9.43
N PRO A 60 -23.49 -11.27 -10.70
CA PRO A 60 -23.82 -10.08 -11.50
C PRO A 60 -25.10 -9.36 -11.03
N VAL A 61 -25.20 -8.06 -11.31
CA VAL A 61 -26.39 -7.23 -11.03
C VAL A 61 -27.27 -7.18 -12.28
N PHE A 62 -28.58 -7.41 -12.14
CA PHE A 62 -29.57 -7.25 -13.21
C PHE A 62 -30.49 -6.05 -12.96
N GLU A 63 -31.21 -5.60 -13.98
CA GLU A 63 -32.20 -4.52 -13.81
C GLU A 63 -33.32 -4.95 -12.85
N GLY A 64 -33.69 -4.05 -11.93
CA GLY A 64 -34.68 -4.32 -10.89
C GLY A 64 -34.11 -4.92 -9.60
N ASP A 65 -32.87 -5.43 -9.61
CA ASP A 65 -32.22 -5.94 -8.40
C ASP A 65 -31.97 -4.82 -7.38
N THR A 66 -32.02 -5.14 -6.09
CA THR A 66 -31.66 -4.16 -5.05
C THR A 66 -30.14 -4.07 -4.90
N LEU A 67 -29.53 -3.09 -5.56
CA LEU A 67 -28.08 -2.89 -5.53
C LEU A 67 -27.62 -2.43 -4.16
N THR A 68 -26.84 -3.28 -3.49
CA THR A 68 -26.25 -3.01 -2.18
C THR A 68 -24.74 -2.95 -2.29
N LEU A 69 -24.16 -1.83 -1.87
CA LEU A 69 -22.71 -1.63 -1.77
C LEU A 69 -22.26 -1.91 -0.34
N GLN A 70 -21.15 -2.61 -0.20
CA GLN A 70 -20.60 -3.00 1.09
C GLN A 70 -19.11 -2.72 1.15
N CYS A 71 -18.71 -1.84 2.06
CA CYS A 71 -17.33 -1.43 2.29
C CYS A 71 -16.82 -2.07 3.58
N GLN A 72 -15.98 -3.10 3.46
CA GLN A 72 -15.46 -3.83 4.62
C GLN A 72 -13.94 -3.77 4.68
N GLY A 73 -13.40 -3.74 5.90
CA GLY A 73 -11.99 -4.04 6.13
C GLY A 73 -11.73 -5.53 5.93
N ARG A 74 -10.67 -5.91 5.21
CA ARG A 74 -10.40 -7.33 4.88
C ARG A 74 -9.89 -8.18 6.05
N ARG A 75 -9.62 -7.58 7.22
CA ARG A 75 -9.10 -8.24 8.43
C ARG A 75 -9.89 -7.78 9.67
N ILE A 76 -9.34 -7.94 10.87
CA ILE A 76 -9.91 -7.55 12.19
C ILE A 76 -9.89 -6.02 12.37
N ALA A 77 -10.33 -5.29 11.35
CA ALA A 77 -10.26 -3.85 11.29
C ALA A 77 -11.67 -3.29 11.44
N ALA A 78 -11.87 -2.49 12.48
CA ALA A 78 -13.12 -1.77 12.64
C ALA A 78 -13.15 -0.63 11.61
N VAL A 79 -14.24 -0.55 10.84
CA VAL A 79 -14.43 0.51 9.84
C VAL A 79 -15.59 1.39 10.30
N SER A 80 -15.33 2.70 10.35
CA SER A 80 -16.31 3.74 10.67
C SER A 80 -16.17 4.92 9.69
N ARG A 81 -17.13 5.84 9.71
CA ARG A 81 -17.14 7.06 8.87
C ARG A 81 -16.94 6.74 7.38
N VAL A 82 -17.70 5.77 6.88
CA VAL A 82 -17.63 5.32 5.50
C VAL A 82 -18.31 6.34 4.59
N THR A 83 -17.64 6.71 3.50
CA THR A 83 -18.21 7.50 2.41
C THR A 83 -18.16 6.69 1.13
N PHE A 84 -19.30 6.57 0.44
CA PHE A 84 -19.40 5.88 -0.84
C PHE A 84 -19.32 6.88 -1.98
N TYR A 85 -18.63 6.50 -3.06
CA TYR A 85 -18.46 7.31 -4.26
C TYR A 85 -18.83 6.52 -5.51
N LYS A 86 -19.41 7.21 -6.49
CA LYS A 86 -19.69 6.73 -7.86
C LYS A 86 -19.19 7.77 -8.85
N ASP A 87 -18.33 7.35 -9.78
CA ASP A 87 -17.84 8.17 -10.89
C ASP A 87 -17.28 9.54 -10.42
N GLY A 88 -16.63 9.56 -9.25
CA GLY A 88 -16.05 10.76 -8.63
C GLY A 88 -17.01 11.60 -7.77
N LYS A 89 -18.29 11.24 -7.68
CA LYS A 89 -19.29 11.93 -6.84
C LYS A 89 -19.57 11.16 -5.56
N SER A 90 -19.71 11.87 -4.44
CA SER A 90 -20.14 11.26 -3.16
C SER A 90 -21.61 10.90 -3.21
N LEU A 91 -21.93 9.65 -2.89
CA LEU A 91 -23.31 9.15 -2.81
C LEU A 91 -23.88 9.36 -1.40
N GLN A 92 -23.22 8.77 -0.41
CA GLN A 92 -23.72 8.77 0.97
C GLN A 92 -22.55 8.69 1.95
N PHE A 93 -22.67 9.44 3.04
CA PHE A 93 -21.85 9.30 4.23
C PHE A 93 -22.60 8.48 5.28
N SER A 94 -21.92 7.52 5.91
CA SER A 94 -22.42 6.80 7.06
C SER A 94 -21.36 6.72 8.16
N LYS A 95 -21.76 7.00 9.40
CA LYS A 95 -20.85 6.95 10.53
C LYS A 95 -20.58 5.52 10.99
N ASP A 96 -21.62 4.70 11.04
CA ASP A 96 -21.59 3.37 11.65
C ASP A 96 -21.95 2.25 10.66
N SER A 97 -22.61 2.58 9.54
CA SER A 97 -22.94 1.58 8.52
C SER A 97 -21.81 1.40 7.51
N GLN A 98 -21.46 0.14 7.28
CA GLN A 98 -20.54 -0.30 6.22
C GLN A 98 -21.28 -0.68 4.94
N THR A 99 -22.61 -0.58 4.93
CA THR A 99 -23.48 -0.93 3.81
C THR A 99 -24.32 0.26 3.36
N LEU A 100 -24.48 0.39 2.05
CA LEU A 100 -25.34 1.37 1.39
C LEU A 100 -26.26 0.65 0.40
N SER A 101 -27.57 0.77 0.61
CA SER A 101 -28.54 0.38 -0.41
C SER A 101 -28.72 1.54 -1.39
N VAL A 102 -28.40 1.31 -2.65
CA VAL A 102 -28.59 2.28 -3.73
C VAL A 102 -30.04 2.26 -4.24
N GLY A 103 -30.77 1.17 -4.00
CA GLY A 103 -32.12 0.94 -4.49
C GLY A 103 -32.17 0.04 -5.73
N PRO A 104 -33.27 0.06 -6.49
CA PRO A 104 -33.42 -0.73 -7.72
C PRO A 104 -32.34 -0.37 -8.74
N ALA A 105 -31.62 -1.38 -9.21
CA ALA A 105 -30.56 -1.25 -10.18
C ALA A 105 -31.15 -0.94 -11.57
N THR A 106 -30.55 0.03 -12.25
CA THR A 106 -30.82 0.36 -13.65
C THR A 106 -29.50 0.44 -14.40
N VAL A 107 -29.50 0.43 -15.75
CA VAL A 107 -28.27 0.62 -16.54
C VAL A 107 -27.48 1.88 -16.14
N LYS A 108 -28.15 2.94 -15.65
CA LYS A 108 -27.50 4.18 -15.19
C LYS A 108 -26.69 4.02 -13.90
N ASN A 109 -26.98 2.98 -13.12
CA ASN A 109 -26.23 2.64 -11.92
C ASN A 109 -24.89 1.98 -12.26
N SER A 110 -24.66 1.53 -13.49
CA SER A 110 -23.34 1.08 -13.93
C SER A 110 -22.30 2.20 -13.77
N GLY A 111 -21.09 1.82 -13.37
CA GLY A 111 -19.99 2.79 -13.19
C GLY A 111 -18.87 2.33 -12.27
N ARG A 112 -18.00 3.29 -11.93
CA ARG A 112 -16.82 3.12 -11.08
C ARG A 112 -17.16 3.48 -9.65
N TYR A 113 -17.18 2.48 -8.78
CA TYR A 113 -17.47 2.67 -7.37
C TYR A 113 -16.22 2.51 -6.51
N TRP A 114 -16.13 3.31 -5.45
CA TRP A 114 -15.10 3.18 -4.42
C TRP A 114 -15.64 3.72 -3.09
N CYS A 115 -15.02 3.33 -1.98
CA CYS A 115 -15.34 3.87 -0.68
C CYS A 115 -14.08 4.42 0.01
N SER A 116 -14.27 5.43 0.84
CA SER A 116 -13.31 5.84 1.86
C SER A 116 -13.88 5.55 3.24
N GLY A 117 -13.02 5.33 4.22
CA GLY A 117 -13.46 5.06 5.58
C GLY A 117 -12.32 5.13 6.58
N GLN A 118 -12.67 5.47 7.81
CA GLN A 118 -11.75 5.46 8.93
C GLN A 118 -11.60 4.03 9.42
N VAL A 119 -10.37 3.53 9.40
CA VAL A 119 -10.03 2.16 9.76
C VAL A 119 -9.23 2.16 11.05
N THR A 120 -9.75 1.47 12.06
CA THR A 120 -9.12 1.32 13.37
C THR A 120 -8.61 -0.11 13.55
N TYR A 121 -7.33 -0.25 13.87
CA TYR A 121 -6.67 -1.51 14.16
C TYR A 121 -5.71 -1.34 15.36
N GLY A 122 -6.04 -1.95 16.49
CA GLY A 122 -5.31 -1.73 17.74
C GLY A 122 -5.32 -0.24 18.13
N PRO A 123 -4.16 0.37 18.47
CA PRO A 123 -4.09 1.79 18.85
C PRO A 123 -4.08 2.74 17.64
N PHE A 124 -4.02 2.22 16.41
CA PHE A 124 -3.88 3.02 15.21
C PHE A 124 -5.23 3.25 14.54
N THR A 125 -5.45 4.48 14.08
CA THR A 125 -6.59 4.86 13.27
C THR A 125 -6.10 5.62 12.04
N ASP A 126 -6.43 5.12 10.86
CA ASP A 126 -6.00 5.69 9.58
C ASP A 126 -7.19 5.86 8.62
N MET A 127 -7.14 6.87 7.75
CA MET A 127 -8.12 7.03 6.67
C MET A 127 -7.68 6.19 5.47
N GLN A 128 -8.50 5.23 5.08
CA GLN A 128 -8.21 4.34 3.97
C GLN A 128 -9.19 4.55 2.81
N ILE A 129 -8.74 4.17 1.62
CA ILE A 129 -9.51 4.22 0.39
C ILE A 129 -9.50 2.82 -0.22
N SER A 130 -10.65 2.34 -0.67
CA SER A 130 -10.76 1.05 -1.35
C SER A 130 -10.21 1.13 -2.77
N ARG A 131 -9.99 -0.04 -3.38
CA ARG A 131 -9.85 -0.12 -4.83
C ARG A 131 -11.15 0.29 -5.51
N ILE A 132 -11.03 0.70 -6.77
CA ILE A 132 -12.18 0.98 -7.62
C ILE A 132 -12.75 -0.35 -8.11
N THR A 133 -14.05 -0.55 -7.90
CA THR A 133 -14.81 -1.71 -8.37
C THR A 133 -15.74 -1.25 -9.49
N MET A 134 -15.70 -1.96 -10.62
CA MET A 134 -16.63 -1.76 -11.72
C MET A 134 -17.92 -2.49 -11.41
N VAL A 135 -19.03 -1.77 -11.30
CA VAL A 135 -20.36 -2.37 -11.22
C VAL A 135 -20.99 -2.24 -12.59
N GLN A 136 -21.45 -3.36 -13.16
CA GLN A 136 -22.17 -3.41 -14.42
C GLN A 136 -23.53 -4.03 -14.17
N VAL A 137 -24.57 -3.23 -14.37
CA VAL A 137 -25.95 -3.68 -14.35
C VAL A 137 -26.27 -4.24 -15.73
N GLN A 138 -26.50 -5.54 -15.78
CA GLN A 138 -27.02 -6.26 -16.95
C GLN A 138 -28.49 -5.91 -17.14
N GLY A 139 -29.06 -6.27 -18.29
CA GLY A 139 -30.48 -6.11 -18.57
C GLY A 139 -31.36 -7.00 -17.69
N GLU A 140 -32.44 -7.52 -18.28
CA GLU A 140 -33.37 -8.40 -17.59
C GLU A 140 -32.70 -9.72 -17.17
N SER A 141 -32.99 -10.19 -15.96
CA SER A 141 -32.41 -11.43 -15.42
C SER A 141 -32.91 -12.64 -16.22
N PRO A 142 -32.05 -13.58 -16.64
CA PRO A 142 -32.49 -14.79 -17.30
C PRO A 142 -33.35 -15.61 -16.34
N VAL A 143 -34.62 -15.80 -16.72
CA VAL A 143 -35.54 -16.70 -16.02
C VAL A 143 -35.10 -18.13 -16.36
N TRP A 144 -34.60 -18.86 -15.37
CA TRP A 144 -34.28 -20.28 -15.47
C TRP A 144 -35.53 -21.15 -15.29
#